data_AF-A0A9P4JX99-F1
#
_entry.id   AF-A0A9P4JX99-F1
#
_cell.length_a   1.000
_cell.length_b   1.000
_cell.length_c   1.000
_cell.angle_alpha   90.00
_cell.angle_beta   90.00
_cell.angle_gamma   90.00
#
_symmetry.space_group_name_H-M   'P 1'
#
loop_
_entity.id
_entity.type
_entity.pdbx_description
1 polymer ?
#
loop_
_entity_poly.entity_id
_entity_poly.type
_entity_poly.pdbx_seq_one_letter_code
_entity_poly.pdbx_strand_id
1 'polypeptide(L)' 'GYYGNALQAASYRNHKQVVKLLLDKGADPNAQGGEYGNALQAASSGGHEQVVKLLLDKGADPNAQGRHNSNALQA' A
#
# COMPACT_ATOMS: atom_id res chain seq x y z
N GLY A 1 -13.44 -3.32 -6.14
CA GLY A 1 -13.65 -2.35 -5.05
C GLY A 1 -12.44 -1.45 -4.94
N TYR A 2 -12.54 -0.35 -4.19
CA TYR A 2 -11.45 0.64 -4.02
C TYR A 2 -10.13 0.03 -3.53
N TYR A 3 -10.23 -0.99 -2.68
CA TYR A 3 -9.08 -1.75 -2.17
C TYR A 3 -9.01 -3.13 -2.83
N GLY A 4 -7.80 -3.58 -3.17
CA GLY A 4 -7.51 -4.90 -3.74
C GLY A 4 -7.11 -5.95 -2.71
N ASN A 5 -6.70 -5.55 -1.50
CA ASN A 5 -6.40 -6.47 -0.40
C ASN A 5 -6.61 -5.80 0.97
N ALA A 6 -6.62 -6.62 2.02
CA ALA A 6 -6.84 -6.17 3.39
C ALA A 6 -5.72 -5.23 3.89
N LEU A 7 -4.47 -5.43 3.44
CA LEU A 7 -3.34 -4.61 3.82
C LEU A 7 -3.49 -3.18 3.29
N GLN A 8 -3.95 -3.03 2.05
CA GLN A 8 -4.22 -1.73 1.43
C GLN A 8 -5.35 -0.98 2.13
N ALA A 9 -6.44 -1.67 2.47
CA ALA A 9 -7.56 -1.07 3.21
C ALA A 9 -7.12 -0.59 4.61
N ALA A 10 -6.36 -1.42 5.33
CA ALA A 10 -5.82 -1.08 6.64
C ALA A 10 -4.84 0.10 6.56
N SER A 11 -4.02 0.14 5.51
CA SER A 11 -3.06 1.21 5.28
C SER A 11 -3.72 2.56 5.00
N TYR A 12 -4.75 2.59 4.14
CA TYR A 12 -5.49 3.81 3.84
C TYR A 12 -6.25 4.38 5.06
N ARG A 13 -6.70 3.49 5.97
CA ARG A 13 -7.45 3.87 7.18
C ARG A 13 -6.57 4.14 8.40
N ASN A 14 -5.23 4.15 8.26
CA ASN A 14 -4.28 4.33 9.37
C ASN A 14 -4.38 3.26 10.47
N HIS A 15 -4.80 2.04 10.13
CA HIS A 15 -4.92 0.95 11.11
C HIS A 15 -3.57 0.26 11.35
N LYS A 16 -2.59 0.99 11.92
CA LYS A 16 -1.21 0.53 12.12
C LYS A 16 -1.09 -0.87 12.75
N GLN A 17 -1.91 -1.17 13.77
CA GLN A 17 -1.89 -2.48 14.44
C GLN A 17 -2.35 -3.61 13.50
N VAL A 18 -3.36 -3.35 12.66
CA VAL A 18 -3.85 -4.31 11.68
C VAL A 18 -2.83 -4.50 10.55
N VAL A 19 -2.21 -3.41 10.08
CA VAL A 19 -1.11 -3.46 9.11
C VAL A 19 0.02 -4.34 9.62
N LYS A 20 0.45 -4.12 10.87
CA LYS A 20 1.50 -4.93 11.51
C LYS A 20 1.09 -6.41 11.58
N LEU A 21 -0.12 -6.70 12.05
CA LEU A 21 -0.61 -8.08 12.17
C LEU A 21 -0.63 -8.80 10.82
N LEU A 22 -1.09 -8.14 9.76
CA LEU A 22 -1.14 -8.71 8.42
C LEU A 22 0.27 -9.04 7.90
N LEU A 23 1.22 -8.12 8.05
CA LEU A 23 2.62 -8.32 7.65
C LEU A 23 3.28 -9.43 8.47
N ASP A 24 3.03 -9.50 9.78
CA ASP A 24 3.53 -10.57 10.65
C ASP A 24 2.92 -11.94 10.30
N LYS A 25 1.75 -11.97 9.66
CA LYS A 25 1.10 -13.18 9.12
C LYS A 25 1.54 -13.52 7.69
N GLY A 26 2.51 -12.79 7.12
CA GLY A 26 3.06 -13.06 5.80
C GLY A 26 2.29 -12.41 4.66
N ALA A 27 1.48 -11.37 4.93
CA ALA A 27 0.94 -10.55 3.86
C ALA A 27 2.09 -9.90 3.08
N ASP A 28 2.03 -9.98 1.75
CA ASP A 28 3.01 -9.34 0.88
C ASP A 28 2.83 -7.81 0.92
N PRO A 29 3.83 -7.04 1.41
CA PRO A 29 3.77 -5.57 1.46
C PRO A 29 3.66 -4.92 0.08
N ASN A 30 4.09 -5.63 -0.98
CA ASN A 30 4.10 -5.16 -2.36
C ASN A 30 2.89 -5.62 -3.16
N ALA A 31 1.95 -6.35 -2.53
CA ALA A 31 0.76 -6.85 -3.18
C ALA A 31 -0.03 -5.72 -3.85
N GLN A 32 -0.13 -5.81 -5.17
CA GLN A 32 -0.86 -4.85 -5.99
C GLN A 32 -2.35 -5.15 -6.05
N GLY A 33 -3.18 -4.12 -6.12
CA GLY A 33 -4.61 -4.22 -6.31
C GLY A 33 -5.34 -2.91 -5.99
N GLY A 34 -6.66 -2.89 -6.25
CA GLY A 34 -7.48 -1.70 -6.02
C GLY A 34 -7.05 -0.52 -6.90
N GLU A 35 -7.56 0.66 -6.55
CA GLU A 35 -7.25 1.91 -7.28
C GLU A 35 -5.93 2.52 -6.81
N TYR A 36 -5.53 2.28 -5.55
CA TYR A 36 -4.32 2.86 -4.97
C TYR A 36 -3.03 2.07 -5.28
N GLY A 37 -3.07 1.08 -6.16
CA GLY A 37 -1.86 0.29 -6.50
C GLY A 37 -1.44 -0.68 -5.39
N ASN A 38 -0.72 -0.24 -4.36
CA ASN A 38 -0.25 -1.10 -3.26
C ASN A 38 -0.54 -0.47 -1.88
N ALA A 39 -0.14 -1.16 -0.80
CA ALA A 39 -0.39 -0.70 0.57
C ALA A 39 0.38 0.58 0.94
N LEU A 40 1.58 0.76 0.38
CA LEU A 40 2.44 1.93 0.62
C LEU A 40 1.83 3.19 -0.03
N GLN A 41 1.42 3.09 -1.29
CA GLN A 41 0.72 4.14 -2.02
C GLN A 41 -0.60 4.53 -1.34
N ALA A 42 -1.35 3.55 -0.81
CA ALA A 42 -2.57 3.80 -0.05
C ALA A 42 -2.31 4.57 1.26
N ALA A 43 -1.26 4.20 2.02
CA ALA A 43 -0.85 4.94 3.22
C ALA A 43 -0.39 6.36 2.90
N SER A 44 0.40 6.54 1.83
CA SER A 44 0.87 7.86 1.37
C SER A 44 -0.28 8.75 0.90
N SER A 45 -1.26 8.20 0.18
CA SER A 45 -2.47 8.94 -0.25
C SER A 45 -3.30 9.43 0.94
N GLY A 46 -3.32 8.68 2.04
CA GLY A 46 -3.98 9.08 3.28
C GLY A 46 -3.15 10.00 4.20
N GLY A 47 -1.87 10.23 3.90
CA GLY A 47 -0.95 11.00 4.75
C GLY A 47 -0.47 10.27 6.02
N HIS A 48 -0.52 8.93 6.04
CA HIS A 48 -0.27 8.13 7.25
C HIS A 48 1.20 7.75 7.43
N GLU A 49 2.04 8.72 7.77
CA GLU A 49 3.51 8.56 7.86
C GLU A 49 3.97 7.35 8.71
N GLN A 50 3.28 7.08 9.83
CA GLN A 50 3.65 5.95 10.69
C GLN A 50 3.42 4.59 10.01
N VAL A 51 2.40 4.50 9.16
CA VAL A 51 2.10 3.29 8.39
C VAL A 51 3.08 3.17 7.22
N VAL A 52 3.43 4.29 6.57
CA VAL A 52 4.46 4.33 5.53
C VAL A 52 5.78 3.78 6.06
N LYS A 53 6.26 4.28 7.22
CA LYS A 53 7.49 3.79 7.86
C LYS A 53 7.40 2.29 8.17
N LEU A 54 6.29 1.84 8.76
CA LEU A 54 6.08 0.41 9.07
C LEU A 54 6.14 -0.49 7.82
N LEU A 55 5.57 -0.05 6.71
CA LEU A 55 5.60 -0.80 5.45
C LEU A 55 7.02 -0.88 4.87
N LEU A 56 7.76 0.24 4.89
CA LEU A 56 9.16 0.28 4.45
C LEU A 56 10.05 -0.62 5.32
N ASP A 57 9.88 -0.60 6.64
CA ASP A 57 10.59 -1.48 7.58
C ASP A 57 10.30 -2.97 7.32
N LYS A 58 9.15 -3.26 6.70
CA LYS A 58 8.71 -4.62 6.34
C LYS A 58 9.03 -4.99 4.89
N GLY A 59 9.80 -4.17 4.17
CA GLY A 59 10.27 -4.48 2.82
C GLY A 59 9.32 -4.07 1.70
N ALA A 60 8.42 -3.11 1.95
CA ALA A 60 7.69 -2.47 0.86
C ALA A 60 8.65 -1.71 -0.06
N ASP A 61 8.53 -1.93 -1.36
CA ASP A 61 9.29 -1.24 -2.39
C ASP A 61 8.65 0.12 -2.70
N PRO A 62 9.33 1.25 -2.44
CA PRO A 62 8.82 2.58 -2.77
C PRO A 62 8.61 2.79 -4.27
N ASN A 63 9.27 2.00 -5.11
CA ASN A 63 9.17 2.08 -6.57
C ASN A 63 8.16 1.09 -7.16
N ALA A 64 7.50 0.27 -6.33
CA ALA A 64 6.49 -0.67 -6.82
C ALA A 64 5.40 0.13 -7.56
N GLN A 65 5.24 -0.16 -8.86
CA GLN A 65 4.35 0.62 -9.71
C GLN A 65 2.89 0.40 -9.30
N GLY A 66 2.11 1.47 -9.24
CA GLY A 66 0.65 1.35 -9.10
C GLY A 66 0.04 0.90 -10.43
N ARG A 67 -1.23 0.46 -10.41
CA ARG A 67 -1.99 0.21 -11.66
C ARG A 67 -2.17 1.46 -12.53
N HIS A 68 -1.79 2.63 -12.02
CA HIS A 68 -1.72 3.87 -12.77
C HIS A 68 -0.27 4.32 -12.91
N ASN A 69 0.54 3.54 -13.65
CA ASN A 69 1.40 4.19 -14.63
C ASN A 69 0.45 4.95 -15.55
N SER A 70 0.24 6.23 -15.26
CA SER A 70 -0.27 7.15 -16.25
C SER A 70 0.58 6.98 -17.50
N ASN A 71 0.05 6.29 -18.50
CA ASN A 71 0.49 6.45 -19.88
C ASN A 71 0.11 7.87 -20.34
N ALA A 72 0.51 8.91 -19.60
CA ALA A 72 0.37 10.29 -20.04
C ALA A 72 1.34 10.62 -21.19
N LEU A 73 2.02 9.61 -21.76
CA LEU A 73 3.00 9.75 -22.84
C LEU A 73 2.90 8.63 -23.91
N GLN A 74 1.69 8.11 -24.17
CA GLN A 74 1.38 7.46 -25.45
C GLN A 74 0.26 8.26 -26.13
N ALA A 75 0.63 9.42 -26.66
CA ALA A 75 -0.15 10.19 -27.63
C ALA A 75 0.82 10.72 -28.69
#